data_AF-A0A4S2DZ92-F1
#
_entry.id   AF-A0A4S2DZ92-F1
#
_cell.length_a   1.000
_cell.length_b   1.000
_cell.length_c   1.000
_cell.angle_alpha   90.00
_cell.angle_beta   90.00
_cell.angle_gamma   90.00
#
_symmetry.space_group_name_H-M   'P 1'
#
loop_
_entity.id
_entity.type
_entity.pdbx_description
1 polymer ?
#
loop_
_entity_poly.entity_id
_entity_poly.type
_entity_poly.pdbx_seq_one_letter_code
_entity_poly.pdbx_strand_id
1 'polypeptide(L)'
;MYNFRRHYINQVDEADCGVAALAMILHNYGSKISLATLRKFTKTTTDGTTALGIVKAAKKLKMDVEAYQADASLFDSKDVIYPFIADPDIQVKRIPSVF
;
A
#
# COMPACT_ATOMS: atom_id res chain seq x y z
N MET A 1 -12.57 16.72 2.89
CA MET A 1 -12.06 16.11 4.13
C MET A 1 -11.96 14.60 3.91
N TYR A 2 -10.77 14.04 3.73
CA TYR A 2 -10.59 12.59 3.56
C TYR A 2 -10.96 11.88 4.88
N ASN A 3 -12.01 11.07 4.88
CA ASN A 3 -12.44 10.33 6.06
C ASN A 3 -11.70 8.98 6.11
N PHE A 4 -10.42 9.01 6.49
CA PHE A 4 -9.52 7.85 6.47
C PHE A 4 -10.00 6.68 7.33
N ARG A 5 -10.81 6.93 8.38
CA ARG A 5 -11.39 5.87 9.21
C ARG A 5 -12.34 4.94 8.46
N ARG A 6 -12.95 5.35 7.34
CA ARG A 6 -13.83 4.48 6.55
C ARG A 6 -13.12 3.30 5.89
N HIS A 7 -11.83 3.43 5.62
CA HIS A 7 -11.09 2.44 4.86
C HIS A 7 -10.13 1.62 5.71
N TYR A 8 -10.18 1.76 7.03
CA TYR A 8 -9.35 0.97 7.93
C TYR A 8 -9.72 -0.51 7.84
N ILE A 9 -8.71 -1.37 7.67
CA ILE A 9 -8.83 -2.82 7.61
C ILE A 9 -7.84 -3.40 8.61
N ASN A 10 -8.34 -4.15 9.59
CA ASN A 10 -7.51 -4.86 10.54
C ASN A 10 -6.70 -5.96 9.85
N GLN A 11 -5.43 -6.11 10.22
CA GLN A 11 -4.66 -7.31 9.87
C GLN A 11 -5.24 -8.53 10.62
N VAL A 12 -5.17 -9.70 9.99
CA VAL A 12 -5.63 -10.96 10.60
C VAL A 12 -4.49 -11.64 11.34
N ASP A 13 -3.34 -11.77 10.67
CA ASP A 13 -2.10 -12.27 11.28
C ASP A 13 -1.07 -11.16 11.48
N GLU A 14 -0.08 -11.40 12.35
CA GLU A 14 1.06 -10.49 12.58
C GLU A 14 1.82 -10.17 11.27
N ALA A 15 1.98 -11.16 10.39
CA ALA A 15 2.66 -11.05 9.11
C ALA A 15 1.90 -10.24 8.03
N ASP A 16 0.61 -9.92 8.28
CA ASP A 16 -0.29 -9.31 7.30
C ASP A 16 -0.27 -7.77 7.32
N CYS A 17 0.61 -7.11 8.06
CA CYS A 17 0.66 -5.64 8.14
C CYS A 17 0.71 -4.97 6.75
N GLY A 18 1.59 -5.44 5.86
CA GLY A 18 1.69 -4.95 4.48
C GLY A 18 0.50 -5.34 3.58
N VAL A 19 -0.12 -6.50 3.84
CA VAL A 19 -1.32 -6.98 3.13
C VAL A 19 -2.52 -6.10 3.47
N ALA A 20 -2.71 -5.81 4.76
CA ALA A 20 -3.74 -4.92 5.26
C ALA A 20 -3.55 -3.50 4.74
N ALA A 21 -2.32 -2.98 4.75
CA ALA A 21 -2.00 -1.67 4.19
C ALA A 21 -2.39 -1.56 2.71
N LEU A 22 -2.00 -2.53 1.88
CA LEU A 22 -2.39 -2.57 0.47
C LEU A 22 -3.92 -2.67 0.30
N ALA A 23 -4.59 -3.45 1.14
CA ALA A 23 -6.05 -3.55 1.13
C ALA A 23 -6.72 -2.20 1.43
N MET A 24 -6.20 -1.44 2.40
CA MET A 24 -6.73 -0.11 2.74
C MET A 24 -6.57 0.87 1.57
N ILE A 25 -5.42 0.86 0.88
CA ILE A 25 -5.20 1.69 -0.31
C ILE A 25 -6.19 1.30 -1.42
N LEU A 26 -6.32 0.01 -1.73
CA LEU A 26 -7.26 -0.47 -2.75
C LEU A 26 -8.70 -0.08 -2.42
N HIS A 27 -9.09 -0.23 -1.15
CA HIS A 27 -10.43 0.10 -0.69
C HIS A 27 -10.72 1.60 -0.79
N ASN A 28 -9.72 2.45 -0.54
CA ASN A 28 -9.80 3.90 -0.75
C ASN A 28 -10.03 4.27 -2.22
N TYR A 29 -9.52 3.47 -3.16
CA TYR A 29 -9.77 3.63 -4.60
C TYR A 29 -10.94 2.79 -5.12
N GLY A 30 -11.82 2.29 -4.23
CA GLY A 30 -13.05 1.58 -4.60
C GLY A 30 -12.90 0.09 -4.91
N SER A 31 -11.71 -0.47 -4.76
CA SER A 31 -11.42 -1.89 -5.01
C SER A 31 -11.44 -2.71 -3.72
N LYS A 32 -12.32 -3.72 -3.64
CA LYS A 32 -12.41 -4.63 -2.49
C LYS A 32 -11.85 -5.99 -2.86
N ILE A 33 -10.65 -6.30 -2.37
CA ILE A 33 -9.97 -7.58 -2.58
C ILE A 33 -9.76 -8.25 -1.23
N SER A 34 -10.01 -9.56 -1.14
CA SER A 34 -9.82 -10.30 0.10
C SER A 34 -8.36 -10.29 0.55
N LEU A 35 -8.13 -10.25 1.87
CA LEU A 35 -6.78 -10.35 2.44
C LEU A 35 -6.09 -11.65 2.03
N ALA A 36 -6.83 -12.77 1.96
CA ALA A 36 -6.29 -14.05 1.49
C ALA A 36 -5.80 -14.01 0.04
N THR A 37 -6.48 -13.29 -0.85
CA THR A 37 -6.03 -13.08 -2.23
C THR A 37 -4.78 -12.20 -2.26
N LEU A 38 -4.79 -11.09 -1.51
CA LEU A 38 -3.67 -10.17 -1.47
C LEU A 38 -2.41 -10.84 -0.91
N ARG A 39 -2.54 -11.66 0.14
CA ARG A 39 -1.45 -12.46 0.73
C ARG A 39 -0.77 -13.35 -0.32
N LYS A 40 -1.54 -13.95 -1.22
CA LYS A 40 -1.01 -14.74 -2.35
C LYS A 40 -0.27 -13.87 -3.38
N PHE A 41 -0.75 -12.66 -3.63
CA PHE A 41 -0.13 -11.76 -4.60
C PHE A 41 1.15 -11.12 -4.09
N THR A 42 1.18 -10.75 -2.81
CA THR A 42 2.35 -10.20 -2.13
C THR A 42 3.40 -11.26 -1.80
N LYS A 43 3.04 -12.55 -1.89
CA LYS A 43 3.87 -13.70 -1.47
C LYS A 43 4.30 -13.60 -0.01
N THR A 44 3.38 -13.13 0.84
CA THR A 44 3.61 -13.01 2.28
C THR A 44 3.86 -14.38 2.90
N THR A 45 4.92 -14.48 3.68
CA THR A 45 5.31 -15.68 4.42
C THR A 45 5.05 -15.46 5.92
N THR A 46 5.54 -16.38 6.76
CA THR A 46 5.58 -16.19 8.21
C THR A 46 6.45 -15.02 8.64
N ASP A 47 7.46 -14.67 7.82
CA ASP A 47 8.40 -13.57 8.11
C ASP A 47 7.82 -12.20 7.72
N GLY A 48 6.59 -12.18 7.18
CA GLY A 48 5.90 -10.97 6.80
C GLY A 48 5.88 -10.71 5.30
N THR A 49 5.72 -9.44 4.97
CA THR A 49 5.51 -8.97 3.59
C THR A 49 6.60 -8.01 3.19
N THR A 50 7.33 -8.31 2.12
CA THR A 50 8.37 -7.40 1.61
C THR A 50 7.77 -6.26 0.79
N ALA A 51 8.42 -5.09 0.79
CA ALA A 51 8.01 -3.98 -0.07
C ALA A 51 8.00 -4.36 -1.56
N LEU A 52 8.97 -5.17 -2.03
CA LEU A 52 8.97 -5.69 -3.39
C LEU A 52 7.74 -6.55 -3.68
N GLY A 53 7.29 -7.36 -2.72
CA GLY A 53 6.04 -8.12 -2.80
C GLY A 53 4.82 -7.22 -2.96
N ILE A 54 4.76 -6.13 -2.19
CA ILE A 54 3.69 -5.12 -2.29
C ILE A 54 3.70 -4.46 -3.68
N VAL A 55 4.85 -3.99 -4.15
CA VAL A 55 4.98 -3.34 -5.48
C VAL A 55 4.55 -4.31 -6.59
N LYS A 56 5.01 -5.56 -6.54
CA LYS A 56 4.62 -6.59 -7.54
C LYS A 56 3.12 -6.88 -7.50
N ALA A 57 2.53 -6.98 -6.31
CA ALA A 57 1.09 -7.19 -6.16
C ALA A 57 0.28 -6.00 -6.71
N ALA A 58 0.67 -4.77 -6.38
CA ALA A 58 0.02 -3.57 -6.86
C ALA A 58 0.12 -3.42 -8.39
N LYS A 59 1.30 -3.66 -8.99
CA LYS A 59 1.46 -3.70 -10.45
C LYS A 59 0.62 -4.79 -11.11
N LYS A 60 0.51 -5.98 -10.49
CA LYS A 60 -0.38 -7.05 -10.95
C LYS A 60 -1.86 -6.63 -10.92
N LEU A 61 -2.23 -5.78 -9.97
CA LEU A 61 -3.55 -5.15 -9.85
C LEU A 61 -3.72 -3.90 -10.74
N LYS A 62 -2.78 -3.67 -11.67
CA LYS A 62 -2.77 -2.54 -12.61
C LYS A 62 -2.70 -1.16 -11.94
N MET A 63 -2.18 -1.10 -10.72
CA MET A 63 -1.85 0.18 -10.10
C MET A 63 -0.52 0.69 -10.66
N ASP A 64 -0.45 1.99 -10.88
CA ASP A 64 0.81 2.69 -11.13
C ASP A 64 1.47 3.01 -9.79
N VAL A 65 2.59 2.35 -9.50
CA VAL A 65 3.25 2.39 -8.18
C VAL A 65 4.76 2.43 -8.32
N GLU A 66 5.38 3.25 -7.48
CA GLU A 66 6.82 3.36 -7.33
C GLU A 66 7.21 3.29 -5.85
N ALA A 67 8.36 2.70 -5.56
CA ALA A 67 8.94 2.62 -4.23
C ALA A 67 10.25 3.41 -4.20
N TYR A 68 10.43 4.26 -3.20
CA TYR A 68 11.62 5.08 -3.00
C TYR A 68 11.93 5.22 -1.51
N GLN A 69 13.16 5.63 -1.21
CA GLN A 69 13.53 6.08 0.13
C GLN A 69 13.18 7.56 0.27
N ALA A 70 12.63 7.92 1.42
CA ALA A 70 12.32 9.30 1.75
C ALA A 70 12.46 9.52 3.25
N ASP A 71 12.66 10.77 3.62
CA ASP A 71 12.71 11.24 5.01
C ASP A 71 11.49 12.11 5.35
N ALA A 72 11.52 12.74 6.52
CA ALA A 72 10.41 13.55 7.02
C ALA A 72 10.08 14.76 6.12
N SER A 73 11.02 15.24 5.30
CA SER A 73 10.78 16.34 4.35
C SER A 73 9.74 15.99 3.29
N LEU A 74 9.39 14.70 3.12
CA LEU A 74 8.31 14.28 2.23
C LEU A 74 6.98 14.95 2.60
N PHE A 75 6.74 15.17 3.90
CA PHE A 75 5.48 15.77 4.37
C PHE A 75 5.39 17.27 4.06
N ASP A 76 6.50 17.93 3.78
CA ASP A 76 6.55 19.33 3.37
C ASP A 76 6.32 19.51 1.85
N SER A 77 6.41 18.42 1.08
CA SER A 77 6.20 18.45 -0.37
C SER A 77 4.72 18.60 -0.72
N LYS A 78 4.40 19.54 -1.61
CA LYS A 78 3.06 19.67 -2.20
C LYS A 78 2.72 18.56 -3.19
N ASP A 79 3.72 17.83 -3.67
CA ASP A 79 3.54 16.81 -4.70
C ASP A 79 3.19 15.44 -4.11
N VAL A 80 3.23 15.27 -2.79
CA VAL A 80 2.92 14.00 -2.15
C VAL A 80 1.45 13.64 -2.36
N ILE A 81 1.18 12.38 -2.73
CA ILE A 81 -0.16 11.91 -3.04
C ILE A 81 -0.59 10.95 -1.94
N TYR A 82 -1.69 11.29 -1.29
CA TYR A 82 -2.29 10.47 -0.24
C TYR A 82 -3.43 9.61 -0.79
N PRO A 83 -3.70 8.43 -0.20
CA PRO A 83 -2.88 7.75 0.80
C PRO A 83 -1.68 7.01 0.16
N PHE A 84 -0.64 6.79 0.95
CA PHE A 84 0.55 6.03 0.57
C PHE A 84 0.95 5.04 1.67
N ILE A 85 1.82 4.06 1.35
CA ILE A 85 2.36 3.12 2.33
C ILE A 85 3.75 3.61 2.71
N ALA A 86 3.97 3.80 4.01
CA ALA A 86 5.28 4.03 4.60
C ALA A 86 5.63 2.83 5.46
N ASP A 87 6.77 2.22 5.17
CA ASP A 87 7.42 1.23 6.00
C ASP A 87 8.74 1.83 6.48
N PRO A 88 9.21 1.56 7.71
CA PRO A 88 10.49 2.06 8.20
C PRO A 88 11.67 1.77 7.26
N ASP A 89 11.55 0.75 6.39
CA ASP A 89 12.59 0.42 5.41
C ASP A 89 12.30 0.97 3.99
N ILE A 90 11.05 1.28 3.58
CA ILE A 90 10.67 1.75 2.22
C ILE A 90 9.38 2.61 2.19
N GLN A 91 9.33 3.68 1.37
CA GLN A 91 8.11 4.46 1.09
C GLN A 91 7.58 4.24 -0.35
N VAL A 92 6.27 4.03 -0.54
CA VAL A 92 5.66 3.74 -1.86
C VAL A 92 4.67 4.84 -2.24
N LYS A 93 4.86 5.55 -3.35
CA LYS A 93 3.93 6.57 -3.88
C LYS A 93 3.34 6.16 -5.22
N ARG A 94 2.16 6.69 -5.50
CA ARG A 94 1.48 6.65 -6.80
C ARG A 94 1.75 7.94 -7.57
N ILE A 95 2.09 7.87 -8.86
CA ILE A 95 2.06 9.01 -9.78
C ILE A 95 0.62 9.13 -10.31
N PRO A 96 0.04 10.33 -10.47
CA PRO A 96 -1.27 10.46 -11.10
C PRO A 96 -1.10 10.11 -12.58
N SER A 97 -1.71 9.01 -13.00
CA SER A 97 -1.82 8.66 -14.41
C SER A 97 -2.59 9.76 -15.13
N VAL A 98 -1.96 10.34 -16.15
CA VAL A 98 -2.57 11.21 -17.14
C VAL A 98 -3.66 10.40 -17.87
N PHE A 99 -4.91 10.62 -17.47
CA PHE A 99 -6.12 10.49 -18.30
C PHE A 99 -7.09 11.58 -17.83
#